data_AF-A0AAU7C2L2-F1
#
_entry.id   AF-A0AAU7C2L2-F1
#
_cell.length_a   1.000
_cell.length_b   1.000
_cell.length_c   1.000
_cell.angle_alpha   90.00
_cell.angle_beta   90.00
_cell.angle_gamma   90.00
#
_symmetry.space_group_name_H-M   'P 1'
#
loop_
_entity.id
_entity.type
_entity.pdbx_description
1 polymer ?
#
loop_
_entity_poly.entity_id
_entity_poly.type
_entity_poly.pdbx_seq_one_letter_code
_entity_poly.pdbx_strand_id
1 'polypeptide(L)' 'MFFDKLTDRVTISSMNHFQAYFMDDGDRFYDFAEGNLIRMRALNKKVNCDYLMGMTIDGKKIYIYPAEKFAELLKARYS' A
#
# COMPACT_ATOMS: atom_id res chain seq x y z
N MET A 1 -6.23 6.70 16.03
CA MET A 1 -5.27 5.77 15.38
C MET A 1 -4.39 6.55 14.41
N PHE A 2 -3.15 6.11 14.16
CA PHE A 2 -2.19 6.78 13.25
C PHE A 2 -2.74 6.97 11.81
N PHE A 3 -3.65 6.08 11.38
CA PHE A 3 -4.35 6.16 10.09
C PHE A 3 -5.38 7.29 10.00
N ASP A 4 -5.98 7.71 11.12
CA ASP A 4 -7.00 8.78 11.13
C ASP A 4 -6.42 10.16 10.81
N LYS A 5 -5.08 10.29 10.83
CA LYS A 5 -4.35 11.52 10.51
C LYS A 5 -3.79 11.54 9.09
N LEU A 6 -3.99 10.49 8.30
CA LEU A 6 -3.59 10.46 6.90
C LEU A 6 -4.65 11.23 6.09
N THR A 7 -4.34 12.47 5.71
CA THR A 7 -5.26 13.34 4.94
C THR A 7 -4.81 13.55 3.50
N ASP A 8 -3.64 13.04 3.13
CA ASP A 8 -3.12 13.15 1.77
C ASP A 8 -3.90 12.21 0.83
N ARG A 9 -4.79 12.81 0.04
CA ARG A 9 -5.70 12.10 -0.86
C ARG A 9 -4.97 11.32 -1.94
N VAL A 10 -3.80 11.78 -2.38
CA VAL A 10 -3.03 11.08 -3.43
C VAL A 10 -2.46 9.78 -2.87
N THR A 11 -1.78 9.84 -1.73
CA THR A 11 -1.27 8.64 -1.05
C THR A 11 -2.38 7.64 -0.73
N ILE A 12 -3.52 8.11 -0.20
CA ILE A 12 -4.67 7.23 0.09
C ILE A 12 -5.19 6.55 -1.18
N SER A 13 -5.35 7.32 -2.26
CA SER A 13 -5.84 6.80 -3.55
C SER A 13 -4.88 5.74 -4.13
N SER A 14 -3.57 5.98 -4.06
CA SER A 14 -2.57 5.01 -4.51
C SER A 14 -2.58 3.72 -3.69
N MET A 15 -2.69 3.82 -2.36
CA MET A 15 -2.79 2.64 -1.49
C MET A 15 -4.07 1.84 -1.77
N ASN A 16 -5.21 2.52 -1.94
CA ASN A 16 -6.48 1.88 -2.27
C ASN A 16 -6.45 1.22 -3.66
N HIS A 17 -5.88 1.90 -4.66
CA HIS A 17 -5.74 1.36 -6.00
C HIS A 17 -4.86 0.11 -6.02
N PHE A 18 -3.78 0.11 -5.25
CA PHE A 18 -2.88 -1.05 -5.16
C PHE A 18 -3.54 -2.24 -4.45
N GLN A 19 -4.33 -2.00 -3.40
CA GLN A 19 -5.17 -3.03 -2.79
C GLN A 19 -6.19 -3.59 -3.78
N ALA A 20 -6.89 -2.73 -4.52
CA ALA A 20 -7.88 -3.14 -5.52
C ALA A 20 -7.23 -3.97 -6.63
N TYR A 21 -6.10 -3.53 -7.16
CA TYR A 21 -5.33 -4.28 -8.17
C TYR A 21 -4.93 -5.66 -7.67
N PHE A 22 -4.48 -5.77 -6.41
CA PHE A 22 -4.13 -7.06 -5.81
C PHE A 22 -5.35 -7.97 -5.58
N MET A 23 -6.54 -7.39 -5.33
CA MET A 23 -7.79 -8.14 -5.23
C MET A 23 -8.30 -8.61 -6.60
N ASP A 24 -8.17 -7.77 -7.63
CA ASP A 24 -8.62 -8.04 -9.00
C ASP A 24 -7.73 -9.07 -9.71
N ASP A 25 -6.41 -9.05 -9.48
CA ASP A 25 -5.46 -10.02 -10.06
C ASP A 25 -5.64 -11.42 -9.43
N GLY A 26 -6.26 -11.50 -8.24
CA GLY A 26 -6.87 -12.70 -7.64
C GLY A 26 -5.93 -13.82 -7.18
N ASP A 27 -4.80 -14.01 -7.85
CA ASP A 27 -3.97 -15.22 -7.78
C ASP A 27 -3.30 -15.41 -6.40
N ARG A 28 -2.98 -14.31 -5.71
CA ARG A 28 -2.39 -14.33 -4.35
C ARG A 28 -3.34 -13.82 -3.27
N PHE A 29 -4.57 -13.47 -3.63
CA PHE A 29 -5.56 -13.03 -2.66
C PHE A 29 -6.03 -14.19 -1.78
N TYR A 30 -6.11 -15.40 -2.35
CA TYR A 30 -6.47 -16.63 -1.64
C TYR A 30 -5.49 -16.99 -0.52
N ASP A 31 -4.20 -16.64 -0.65
CA ASP A 31 -3.19 -16.84 0.42
C ASP A 31 -3.54 -16.13 1.73
N PHE A 32 -4.45 -15.15 1.67
CA PHE A 32 -4.91 -14.37 2.83
C PHE A 32 -6.34 -14.70 3.25
N ALA A 33 -7.00 -15.66 2.59
CA ALA A 33 -8.31 -16.15 2.98
C ALA A 33 -8.18 -17.19 4.11
N GLU A 34 -8.97 -17.02 5.17
CA GLU A 34 -9.08 -17.96 6.29
C GLU A 34 -10.56 -18.24 6.55
N GLY A 35 -11.06 -19.35 6.00
CA GLY A 35 -12.49 -19.65 5.95
C GLY A 35 -13.23 -18.60 5.12
N ASN A 36 -14.22 -17.93 5.72
CA ASN A 36 -15.02 -16.88 5.09
C ASN A 36 -14.49 -15.46 5.37
N LEU A 37 -13.28 -15.33 5.92
CA LEU A 37 -12.68 -14.06 6.31
C LEU A 37 -11.39 -13.82 5.53
N ILE A 38 -11.08 -12.54 5.29
CA ILE A 38 -9.81 -12.12 4.67
C ILE A 38 -8.94 -11.47 5.74
N ARG A 39 -7.68 -11.91 5.84
CA ARG A 39 -6.68 -11.38 6.76
C ARG A 39 -6.10 -10.05 6.26
N MET A 40 -6.94 -9.02 6.19
CA MET A 40 -6.63 -7.71 5.59
C MET A 40 -5.36 -7.03 6.15
N ARG A 41 -5.02 -7.25 7.42
CA ARG A 41 -3.76 -6.73 8.01
C ARG A 41 -2.52 -7.42 7.43
N ALA A 42 -2.59 -8.75 7.25
CA ALA A 42 -1.48 -9.52 6.70
C ALA A 42 -1.29 -9.20 5.21
N LEU A 43 -2.41 -9.12 4.47
CA LEU A 43 -2.43 -8.67 3.08
C LEU A 43 -1.79 -7.28 2.95
N ASN A 44 -2.26 -6.31 3.73
CA ASN A 44 -1.71 -4.95 3.71
C ASN A 44 -0.22 -4.90 4.01
N LYS A 45 0.24 -5.67 5.01
CA LYS A 45 1.67 -5.74 5.32
C LYS A 45 2.46 -6.32 4.15
N LYS A 46 2.03 -7.46 3.59
CA LYS A 46 2.71 -8.11 2.47
C LYS A 46 2.80 -7.18 1.26
N VAL A 47 1.66 -6.63 0.85
CA VAL A 47 1.53 -5.79 -0.33
C VAL A 47 2.42 -4.54 -0.20
N ASN A 48 2.38 -3.85 0.94
CA ASN A 48 3.14 -2.61 1.10
C ASN A 48 4.63 -2.82 1.42
N CYS A 49 5.04 -3.98 1.96
CA CYS A 49 6.44 -4.25 2.32
C CYS A 49 7.22 -5.03 1.26
N ASP A 50 6.56 -5.92 0.52
CA ASP A 50 7.27 -6.94 -0.28
C ASP A 50 7.11 -6.74 -1.79
N TYR A 51 6.27 -5.79 -2.22
CA TYR A 51 6.03 -5.52 -3.64
C TYR A 51 6.44 -4.11 -4.03
N LEU A 52 7.10 -4.02 -5.19
CA LEU A 52 7.42 -2.76 -5.85
C LEU A 52 6.18 -2.21 -6.54
N MET A 53 5.85 -0.96 -6.25
CA MET A 53 4.78 -0.23 -6.92
C MET A 53 5.39 0.79 -7.88
N GLY A 54 4.93 0.74 -9.14
CA GLY A 54 5.25 1.78 -10.12
C GLY A 54 4.43 3.04 -9.84
N MET A 55 5.10 4.19 -9.72
CA MET A 55 4.47 5.50 -9.61
C MET A 55 5.07 6.45 -10.64
N THR A 56 4.25 7.38 -11.15
CA THR A 56 4.75 8.47 -11.98
C THR A 56 4.94 9.71 -11.10
N ILE A 57 6.18 10.14 -10.93
CA ILE A 57 6.54 11.37 -10.22
C ILE A 57 7.31 12.26 -11.18
N ASP A 58 6.90 13.52 -11.31
CA ASP A 58 7.49 14.51 -12.22
C ASP A 58 7.67 13.99 -13.66
N GLY A 59 6.65 13.27 -14.16
CA GLY A 59 6.64 12.69 -15.51
C GLY A 59 7.54 11.47 -15.71
N LYS A 60 8.24 11.00 -14.66
CA LYS A 60 9.10 9.81 -14.71
C LYS A 60 8.47 8.66 -13.96
N LYS A 61 8.49 7.47 -14.55
CA LYS A 61 8.10 6.23 -13.88
C LYS A 61 9.21 5.80 -12.92
N ILE A 62 8.90 5.73 -11.65
CA ILE A 62 9.76 5.21 -10.59
C ILE A 62 9.10 4.00 -9.95
N TYR A 63 9.91 3.10 -9.38
CA TYR A 63 9.42 1.96 -8.61
C TYR A 63 9.85 2.13 -7.17
N ILE A 64 8.90 2.01 -6.25
CA ILE A 64 9.13 2.20 -4.81
C ILE A 64 8.53 1.04 -4.02
N TYR A 65 9.09 0.78 -2.84
CA TYR A 65 8.37 0.03 -1.80
C TYR A 65 7.46 1.00 -1.04
N PRO A 66 6.13 0.80 -1.04
CA PRO A 66 5.20 1.72 -0.40
C PRO A 66 5.49 1.95 1.10
N ALA A 67 5.87 0.90 1.84
CA ALA A 67 6.18 1.00 3.26
C ALA A 67 7.42 1.87 3.55
N GLU A 68 8.46 1.78 2.71
CA GLU A 68 9.67 2.60 2.85
C GLU A 68 9.33 4.06 2.61
N LYS A 69 8.59 4.35 1.53
CA LYS A 69 8.16 5.71 1.21
C LYS A 69 7.30 6.32 2.31
N PHE A 70 6.40 5.54 2.89
CA PHE A 70 5.58 5.97 4.01
C PHE A 70 6.44 6.30 5.24
N ALA A 71 7.46 5.48 5.55
CA ALA A 71 8.38 5.74 6.65
C ALA A 71 9.21 7.01 6.45
N GLU A 72 9.67 7.28 5.23
CA GLU A 72 10.34 8.55 4.88
C GLU A 72 9.44 9.76 5.13
N LEU A 73 8.19 9.71 4.64
CA LEU A 73 7.21 10.79 4.80
C LEU A 73 6.87 11.04 6.27
N LEU A 74 6.76 9.97 7.07
CA LEU A 74 6.58 10.09 8.51
C LEU A 74 7.76 10.78 9.18
N LYS A 75 9.00 10.37 8.86
CA LYS A 75 10.19 11.02 9.41
C LYS A 75 10.22 12.49 9.03
N ALA A 76 10.05 12.83 7.75
CA ALA A 76 10.07 14.22 7.28
C ALA A 76 9.01 15.12 7.94
N ARG A 77 7.87 14.55 8.35
CA ARG A 77 6.79 15.29 8.99
C ARG A 77 7.00 15.54 10.49
N TYR A 78 7.74 14.66 11.16
CA TYR A 78 7.93 14.69 12.62
C TYR A 78 9.40 14.93 13.04
N SER A 79 10.30 15.15 12.08
CA SER A 79 11.63 15.74 12.30
C SER A 79 11.54 17.26 12.34
#